data_AF-A0A5K1CWG9-F1
#
_entry.id   AF-A0A5K1CWG9-F1
#
_cell.length_a   1.000
_cell.length_b   1.000
_cell.length_c   1.000
_cell.angle_alpha   90.00
_cell.angle_beta   90.00
_cell.angle_gamma   90.00
#
_symmetry.space_group_name_H-M   'P 1'
#
loop_
_entity.id
_entity.type
_entity.pdbx_description
1 polymer ?
#
loop_
_entity_poly.entity_id
_entity_poly.type
_entity_poly.pdbx_seq_one_letter_code
_entity_poly.pdbx_strand_id
1 'polypeptide(L)' 'MVGLTGYYGFLEVFTPKKGVCVFVSAAAGAVGHLVGQFAKLSGCYVVGSAGSKEK' A
#
# COMPACT_ATOMS: atom_id res chain seq x y z
N MET A 1 12.37 -10.31 -1.01
CA MET A 1 11.51 -10.19 0.19
C MET A 1 10.50 -9.06 0.08
N VAL A 2 10.89 -7.85 -0.38
CA VAL A 2 10.01 -6.66 -0.51
C VAL A 2 8.62 -6.92 -1.10
N GLY A 3 8.54 -7.56 -2.27
CA GLY A 3 7.25 -7.86 -2.92
C GLY A 3 6.40 -8.89 -2.16
N LEU A 4 7.04 -9.94 -1.63
CA LEU A 4 6.35 -10.95 -0.81
C LEU A 4 5.80 -10.35 0.49
N THR A 5 6.55 -9.46 1.16
CA THR A 5 6.08 -8.77 2.36
C THR A 5 4.85 -7.91 2.08
N GLY A 6 4.87 -7.12 1.00
CA GLY A 6 3.74 -6.28 0.62
C GLY A 6 2.52 -7.11 0.20
N TYR A 7 2.73 -8.15 -0.61
CA TYR A 7 1.67 -9.04 -1.08
C TYR A 7 1.01 -9.78 0.08
N TYR A 8 1.80 -10.49 0.89
CA TYR A 8 1.27 -11.32 1.98
C TYR A 8 0.59 -10.46 3.04
N GLY A 9 1.22 -9.35 3.45
CA GLY A 9 0.62 -8.46 4.44
C GLY A 9 -0.69 -7.82 3.98
N PHE A 10 -0.82 -7.46 2.70
CA PHE A 10 -1.98 -6.74 2.20
C PHE A 10 -3.10 -7.62 1.62
N LEU A 11 -2.76 -8.74 0.97
CA LEU A 11 -3.73 -9.58 0.27
C LEU A 11 -4.08 -10.87 1.03
N GLU A 12 -3.17 -11.41 1.84
CA GLU A 12 -3.40 -12.64 2.59
C GLU A 12 -3.84 -12.36 4.04
N VAL A 13 -3.17 -11.41 4.72
CA VAL A 13 -3.50 -11.06 6.12
C VAL A 13 -4.62 -10.04 6.20
N PHE A 14 -4.59 -9.03 5.33
CA PHE A 14 -5.65 -8.04 5.22
C PHE A 14 -6.66 -8.47 4.16
N THR A 15 -7.94 -8.17 4.38
CA THR A 15 -9.02 -8.42 3.40
C THR A 15 -9.46 -7.10 2.79
N PRO A 16 -8.78 -6.62 1.72
CA PRO A 16 -9.09 -5.33 1.13
C PRO A 16 -10.50 -5.34 0.52
N LYS A 17 -11.25 -4.27 0.78
CA LYS A 17 -12.58 -4.06 0.22
C LYS A 17 -12.60 -2.77 -0.56
N LYS A 18 -13.31 -2.79 -1.69
CA LYS A 18 -13.53 -1.60 -2.52
C LYS A 18 -14.13 -0.47 -1.67
N GLY A 19 -13.61 0.74 -1.83
CA GLY A 19 -14.06 1.94 -1.14
C GLY A 19 -13.51 2.13 0.29
N VAL A 20 -12.75 1.17 0.83
CA VAL A 20 -12.09 1.35 2.14
C VAL A 20 -10.90 2.29 1.99
N CYS A 21 -10.69 3.15 2.99
CA CYS A 21 -9.50 4.00 3.07
C CYS A 21 -8.31 3.23 3.67
N VAL A 22 -7.17 3.28 2.99
CA VAL A 22 -5.91 2.66 3.39
C VAL A 22 -4.84 3.74 3.50
N PHE A 23 -4.21 3.81 4.67
CA PHE A 23 -3.04 4.66 4.87
C PHE A 23 -1.75 3.83 4.76
N VAL A 24 -0.80 4.29 3.94
CA VAL A 24 0.50 3.63 3.74
C VAL A 24 1.60 4.55 4.26
N SER A 25 2.21 4.16 5.39
CA SER A 25 3.39 4.85 5.91
C SER A 25 4.60 4.62 5.01
N ALA A 26 5.40 5.66 4.78
CA ALA A 26 6.58 5.63 3.91
C ALA A 26 6.28 5.00 2.54
N ALA A 27 5.21 5.48 1.89
CA ALA A 27 4.69 4.97 0.62
C ALA A 27 5.71 5.02 -0.52
N ALA A 28 6.69 5.94 -0.46
CA ALA A 28 7.78 5.99 -1.43
C ALA A 28 8.89 4.94 -1.19
N GLY A 29 8.78 4.14 -0.13
CA GLY A 29 9.73 3.07 0.19
C GLY A 29 9.54 1.81 -0.63
N ALA A 30 10.48 0.87 -0.51
CA ALA A 30 10.51 -0.37 -1.28
C ALA A 30 9.23 -1.22 -1.12
N VAL A 31 8.72 -1.39 0.10
CA VAL A 31 7.46 -2.15 0.33
C VAL A 31 6.23 -1.26 0.13
N GLY A 32 6.30 -0.02 0.64
CA GLY A 32 5.17 0.92 0.66
C GLY A 32 4.60 1.19 -0.73
N HIS A 33 5.45 1.35 -1.76
CA HIS A 33 4.94 1.65 -3.09
C HIS A 33 4.15 0.48 -3.68
N LEU A 34 4.58 -0.76 -3.44
CA LEU A 34 3.86 -1.96 -3.88
C LEU A 34 2.51 -2.09 -3.17
N VAL A 35 2.47 -1.88 -1.85
CA VAL A 35 1.22 -1.90 -1.08
C VAL A 35 0.25 -0.83 -1.59
N GLY A 36 0.74 0.37 -1.91
CA GLY A 36 -0.07 1.42 -2.51
C GLY A 36 -0.67 1.03 -3.86
N GLN A 37 0.10 0.32 -4.70
CA GLN A 37 -0.41 -0.22 -5.97
C GLN A 37 -1.48 -1.31 -5.73
N PHE A 38 -1.22 -2.26 -4.83
CA PHE A 38 -2.18 -3.32 -4.50
C PHE A 38 -3.48 -2.75 -3.96
N ALA A 39 -3.41 -1.78 -3.05
CA ALA A 39 -4.59 -1.12 -2.50
C ALA A 39 -5.41 -0.40 -3.58
N LYS A 40 -4.76 0.29 -4.53
CA LYS A 40 -5.47 0.90 -5.67
C LYS A 40 -6.12 -0.16 -6.56
N LEU A 41 -5.42 -1.27 -6.85
CA LEU A 41 -5.96 -2.38 -7.66
C LEU A 41 -7.15 -3.06 -6.98
N SER A 42 -7.15 -3.15 -5.66
CA SER A 42 -8.29 -3.63 -4.86
C SER A 42 -9.46 -2.63 -4.75
N GLY A 43 -9.34 -1.46 -5.39
CA GLY A 43 -10.37 -0.43 -5.39
C GLY A 43 -10.48 0.34 -4.07
N CYS A 44 -9.43 0.33 -3.25
CA CYS A 44 -9.36 1.12 -2.02
C CYS A 44 -9.00 2.58 -2.33
N TYR A 45 -9.39 3.48 -1.44
CA TYR A 45 -8.87 4.85 -1.42
C TYR A 45 -7.55 4.86 -0.66
N VAL A 46 -6.48 5.39 -1.26
CA VAL A 46 -5.12 5.25 -0.71
C VAL A 46 -4.51 6.61 -0.40
N VAL A 47 -4.02 6.78 0.83
CA VAL A 47 -3.24 7.94 1.26
C VAL A 47 -1.86 7.46 1.71
N GLY A 48 -0.79 8.09 1.21
CA GLY A 48 0.58 7.73 1.54
C GLY A 48 1.33 8.87 2.23
N SER A 49 2.28 8.53 3.10
CA SER A 49 3.28 9.50 3.58
C SER A 49 4.63 9.31 2.86
N ALA A 50 5.32 10.41 2.60
CA ALA A 50 6.67 10.43 2.06
C ALA A 50 7.54 11.42 2.86
N GLY A 51 8.85 11.20 2.84
CA GLY A 51 9.81 11.99 3.61
C GLY A 51 10.27 13.29 2.92
N SER A 52 9.88 13.51 1.66
CA SER A 52 10.25 14.68 0.87
C SER A 52 9.13 15.01 -0.11
N LYS A 53 9.08 16.27 -0.58
CA LYS A 53 8.06 16.73 -1.53
C LYS A 53 8.19 16.10 -2.93
N GLU A 54 9.40 15.69 -3.30
CA GLU A 54 9.67 15.03 -4.58
C GLU A 54 9.03 13.63 -4.68
N LYS A 55 8.83 12.97 -3.53
CA LYS A 55 8.36 11.60 -3.42
C LYS A 55 6.89 11.53 -2.99
#